data_AF-A0A0R3K1H9-F1
#
_entry.id   AF-A0A0R3K1H9-F1
#
_cell.length_a   1.000
_cell.length_b   1.000
_cell.length_c   1.000
_cell.angle_alpha   90.00
_cell.angle_beta   90.00
_cell.angle_gamma   90.00
#
_symmetry.space_group_name_H-M   'P 1'
#
loop_
_entity.id
_entity.type
_entity.pdbx_description
1 polymer ?
#
loop_
_entity_poly.entity_id
_entity_poly.type
_entity_poly.pdbx_seq_one_letter_code
_entity_poly.pdbx_strand_id
1 'polypeptide(L)'
;MDFKALKIAWDVHKKQIRKGSDIPYIVHPIEVAIILYENGADDDILNAALLHDTIEDTKGDREILLSYLKQNFNSRVVDLILAASEPYKVQSKKVLSKEEEINTWMERKKHTIDFIKNANLDVKMLICADKLSNIRSTFKDYKRIGDRVWKKFNAGYDEQKWYYENLVKVLNDLEDKNMYKELKTLVENIFEDRNKIVQIKEASEEDKNFLKEIIKDNWGSEIIVSKGKAYNVLNLPVIIAKVGEKIQGFAAYSIENKECELVLLESVEQSKGIGGMLIEKIIQISKENNCRRLFLITTNDNIEAIKFYQKNGFKLSSVYKGAVNEARKIKPQIPLLGNYDIPIEDEIEFELIFS
;
A
#
# COMPACT_ATOMS: atom_id res chain seq x y z
N MET A 1 -10.63 4.04 32.27
CA MET A 1 -9.20 3.84 31.95
C MET A 1 -8.34 4.40 33.09
N ASP A 2 -7.40 3.61 33.63
CA ASP A 2 -6.57 3.98 34.79
C ASP A 2 -5.25 4.65 34.34
N PHE A 3 -4.97 5.86 34.84
CA PHE A 3 -3.71 6.58 34.61
C PHE A 3 -2.47 5.78 35.04
N LYS A 4 -2.62 4.85 35.99
CA LYS A 4 -1.54 3.96 36.43
C LYS A 4 -1.09 3.03 35.31
N ALA A 5 -2.02 2.48 34.52
CA ALA A 5 -1.69 1.61 33.38
C ALA A 5 -0.84 2.38 32.35
N LEU A 6 -1.25 3.60 32.02
CA LEU A 6 -0.52 4.47 31.09
C LEU A 6 0.90 4.79 31.61
N LYS A 7 1.05 5.07 32.91
CA LYS A 7 2.35 5.35 33.52
C LYS A 7 3.29 4.14 33.41
N ILE A 8 2.80 2.94 33.70
CA ILE A 8 3.59 1.70 33.60
C ILE A 8 4.02 1.48 32.15
N ALA A 9 3.09 1.60 31.20
CA ALA A 9 3.38 1.50 29.77
C ALA A 9 4.47 2.50 29.33
N TRP A 10 4.34 3.76 29.76
CA TRP A 10 5.36 4.77 29.51
C TRP A 10 6.72 4.37 30.08
N ASP A 11 6.79 3.92 31.34
CA ASP A 11 8.06 3.59 31.97
C ASP A 11 8.79 2.44 31.27
N VAL A 12 8.06 1.46 30.75
CA VAL A 12 8.62 0.34 29.96
C VAL A 12 9.06 0.81 28.56
N HIS A 13 8.24 1.60 27.87
CA HIS A 13 8.42 1.89 26.45
C HIS A 13 9.07 3.26 26.13
N LYS A 14 9.34 4.14 27.11
CA LYS A 14 9.85 5.51 26.90
C LYS A 14 11.18 5.64 26.14
N LYS A 15 11.95 4.55 26.02
CA LYS A 15 13.21 4.51 25.24
C LYS A 15 13.10 3.67 23.96
N GLN A 16 11.89 3.22 23.61
CA GLN A 16 11.63 2.33 22.49
C GLN A 16 11.00 3.12 21.33
N ILE A 17 11.32 2.72 20.12
CA ILE A 17 10.75 3.24 18.88
C ILE A 17 10.10 2.10 18.11
N ARG A 18 9.04 2.39 17.35
CA ARG A 18 8.42 1.36 16.49
C ARG A 18 9.40 0.92 15.41
N LYS A 19 9.41 -0.39 15.14
CA LYS A 19 10.38 -1.04 14.25
C LYS A 19 10.44 -0.35 12.88
N GLY A 20 11.60 0.20 12.54
CA GLY A 20 11.85 0.85 11.25
C GLY A 20 11.11 2.18 11.05
N SER A 21 10.87 2.92 12.13
CA SER A 21 10.36 4.31 12.12
C SER A 21 10.96 5.14 13.27
N ASP A 22 10.72 6.45 13.27
CA ASP A 22 11.10 7.37 14.35
C ASP A 22 9.97 7.61 15.36
N ILE A 23 8.89 6.82 15.29
CA ILE A 23 7.71 6.99 16.13
C ILE A 23 7.96 6.33 17.50
N PRO A 24 7.74 7.04 18.63
CA PRO A 24 7.82 6.47 19.97
C PRO A 24 6.89 5.27 20.13
N TYR A 25 7.37 4.18 20.74
CA TYR A 25 6.59 2.94 20.85
C TYR A 25 5.28 3.12 21.64
N ILE A 26 5.25 4.01 22.63
CA ILE A 26 4.06 4.31 23.44
C ILE A 26 2.82 4.68 22.62
N VAL A 27 3.00 5.19 21.40
CA VAL A 27 1.89 5.49 20.47
C VAL A 27 1.09 4.23 20.15
N HIS A 28 1.72 3.06 20.08
CA HIS A 28 1.05 1.81 19.75
C HIS A 28 0.07 1.36 20.86
N PRO A 29 0.47 1.16 22.13
CA PRO A 29 -0.49 0.82 23.19
C PRO A 29 -1.63 1.83 23.36
N ILE A 30 -1.36 3.13 23.13
CA ILE A 30 -2.40 4.17 23.13
C ILE A 30 -3.38 3.97 21.97
N GLU A 31 -2.88 3.73 20.76
CA GLU A 31 -3.73 3.45 19.59
C GLU A 31 -4.60 2.21 19.81
N VAL A 32 -4.04 1.13 20.38
CA VAL A 32 -4.79 -0.09 20.71
C VAL A 32 -5.92 0.22 21.70
N ALA A 33 -5.65 1.00 22.74
CA ALA A 33 -6.69 1.43 23.68
C ALA A 33 -7.78 2.29 23.01
N ILE A 34 -7.41 3.20 22.11
CA ILE A 34 -8.38 4.02 21.35
C ILE A 34 -9.27 3.14 20.46
N ILE A 35 -8.68 2.21 19.70
CA ILE A 35 -9.43 1.27 18.86
C ILE A 35 -10.44 0.49 19.70
N LEU A 36 -10.03 -0.01 20.86
CA LEU A 36 -10.90 -0.78 21.76
C LEU A 36 -12.03 0.07 22.34
N TYR A 37 -11.73 1.30 22.75
CA TYR A 37 -12.72 2.26 23.26
C TYR A 37 -13.81 2.53 22.21
N GLU A 38 -13.42 2.79 20.96
CA GLU A 38 -14.35 3.01 19.84
C GLU A 38 -15.21 1.78 19.51
N ASN A 39 -14.79 0.59 19.93
CA ASN A 39 -15.50 -0.68 19.71
C ASN A 39 -16.24 -1.18 20.97
N GLY A 40 -16.39 -0.32 21.98
CA GLY A 40 -17.21 -0.56 23.17
C GLY A 40 -16.54 -1.42 24.24
N ALA A 41 -15.20 -1.47 24.27
CA ALA A 41 -14.46 -2.16 25.32
C ALA A 41 -14.61 -1.46 26.67
N ASP A 42 -14.63 -2.25 27.75
CA ASP A 42 -14.66 -1.74 29.11
C ASP A 42 -13.27 -1.37 29.64
N ASP A 43 -13.25 -0.77 30.83
CA ASP A 43 -12.03 -0.28 31.47
C ASP A 43 -10.96 -1.36 31.70
N ASP A 44 -11.35 -2.62 31.91
CA ASP A 44 -10.38 -3.71 32.11
C ASP A 44 -9.63 -4.00 30.81
N ILE A 45 -10.36 -4.08 29.69
CA ILE A 45 -9.78 -4.29 28.37
C ILE A 45 -8.91 -3.09 27.96
N LEU A 46 -9.32 -1.86 28.27
CA LEU A 46 -8.51 -0.66 28.01
C LEU A 46 -7.22 -0.64 28.82
N ASN A 47 -7.26 -1.04 30.09
CA ASN A 47 -6.06 -1.15 30.92
C ASN A 47 -5.13 -2.27 30.40
N ALA A 48 -5.68 -3.41 29.99
CA ALA A 48 -4.92 -4.49 29.37
C ALA A 48 -4.27 -4.03 28.05
N ALA A 49 -4.97 -3.24 27.23
CA ALA A 49 -4.46 -2.68 25.99
C ALA A 49 -3.22 -1.81 26.18
N LEU A 50 -3.23 -0.95 27.20
CA LEU A 50 -2.06 -0.13 27.53
C LEU A 50 -0.87 -0.97 27.99
N LEU A 51 -1.12 -2.14 28.57
CA LEU A 51 -0.12 -2.97 29.24
C LEU A 51 0.31 -4.21 28.45
N HIS A 52 -0.34 -4.54 27.33
CA HIS A 52 -0.24 -5.86 26.68
C HIS A 52 1.21 -6.25 26.32
N ASP A 53 2.00 -5.30 25.82
CA ASP A 53 3.41 -5.53 25.45
C ASP A 53 4.40 -5.39 26.62
N THR A 54 3.97 -4.84 27.76
CA THR A 54 4.91 -4.46 28.84
C THR A 54 5.67 -5.66 29.40
N ILE A 55 5.02 -6.82 29.45
CA ILE A 55 5.58 -8.08 29.96
C ILE A 55 6.54 -8.74 28.95
N GLU A 56 6.37 -8.47 27.65
CA GLU A 56 7.28 -8.95 26.61
C GLU A 56 8.51 -8.04 26.44
N ASP A 57 8.30 -6.73 26.52
CA ASP A 57 9.30 -5.72 26.17
C ASP A 57 10.05 -5.15 27.38
N THR A 58 9.69 -5.57 28.60
CA THR A 58 10.42 -5.16 29.81
C THR A 58 11.88 -5.60 29.73
N LYS A 59 12.78 -4.67 30.02
CA LYS A 59 14.21 -4.95 30.22
C LYS A 59 14.54 -5.37 31.66
N GLY A 60 13.57 -5.23 32.56
CA GLY A 60 13.69 -5.62 33.95
C GLY A 60 13.25 -7.06 34.17
N ASP A 61 13.12 -7.45 35.44
CA ASP A 61 12.63 -8.76 35.80
C ASP A 61 11.12 -8.88 35.53
N ARG A 62 10.76 -9.85 34.67
CA ARG A 62 9.38 -10.12 34.26
C ARG A 62 8.51 -10.58 35.42
N GLU A 63 9.04 -11.36 36.36
CA GLU A 63 8.30 -11.86 37.52
C GLU A 63 8.00 -10.74 38.51
N ILE A 64 8.94 -9.80 38.67
CA ILE A 64 8.73 -8.60 39.49
C ILE A 64 7.64 -7.72 38.87
N LEU A 65 7.70 -7.46 37.55
CA LEU A 65 6.66 -6.68 36.87
C LEU A 65 5.30 -7.36 36.97
N LEU A 66 5.24 -8.68 36.75
CA LEU A 66 3.98 -9.43 36.85
C LEU A 66 3.39 -9.39 38.26
N SER A 67 4.24 -9.55 39.29
CA SER A 67 3.86 -9.39 40.69
C SER A 67 3.29 -8.00 40.97
N TYR A 68 3.94 -6.96 40.42
CA TYR A 68 3.47 -5.58 40.53
C TYR A 68 2.12 -5.37 39.84
N LEU A 69 1.90 -5.93 38.65
CA LEU A 69 0.62 -5.86 37.95
C LEU A 69 -0.50 -6.54 38.76
N LYS A 70 -0.24 -7.73 39.31
CA LYS A 70 -1.20 -8.48 40.16
C LYS A 70 -1.60 -7.74 41.44
N GLN A 71 -0.72 -6.89 41.98
CA GLN A 71 -1.03 -6.07 43.15
C GLN A 71 -1.85 -4.82 42.82
N ASN A 72 -1.80 -4.35 41.57
CA ASN A 72 -2.36 -3.05 41.18
C ASN A 72 -3.60 -3.14 40.29
N PHE A 73 -3.84 -4.28 39.65
CA PHE A 73 -4.97 -4.52 38.77
C PHE A 73 -5.72 -5.78 39.18
N ASN A 74 -7.01 -5.86 38.81
CA ASN A 74 -7.79 -7.07 39.04
C ASN A 74 -7.28 -8.25 38.20
N SER A 75 -7.73 -9.46 38.53
CA SER A 75 -7.30 -10.68 37.83
C SER A 75 -7.61 -10.65 36.35
N ARG A 76 -8.77 -10.11 35.94
CA ARG A 76 -9.19 -10.04 34.54
C ARG A 76 -8.20 -9.24 33.68
N VAL A 77 -7.74 -8.08 34.15
CA VAL A 77 -6.71 -7.29 33.44
C VAL A 77 -5.42 -8.10 33.27
N VAL A 78 -4.96 -8.77 34.32
CA VAL A 78 -3.73 -9.57 34.28
C VAL A 78 -3.88 -10.76 33.33
N ASP A 79 -5.02 -11.44 33.36
CA ASP A 79 -5.32 -12.57 32.49
C ASP A 79 -5.36 -12.14 31.01
N LEU A 80 -5.91 -10.95 30.71
CA LEU A 80 -5.90 -10.37 29.36
C LEU A 80 -4.48 -10.05 28.88
N ILE A 81 -3.64 -9.45 29.74
CA ILE A 81 -2.24 -9.15 29.39
C ILE A 81 -1.47 -10.44 29.08
N LEU A 82 -1.65 -11.48 29.90
CA LEU A 82 -1.01 -12.78 29.69
C LEU A 82 -1.53 -13.49 28.44
N ALA A 83 -2.82 -13.38 28.14
CA ALA A 83 -3.43 -13.94 26.93
C ALA A 83 -2.95 -13.26 25.65
N ALA A 84 -2.68 -11.94 25.69
CA ALA A 84 -2.13 -11.19 24.58
C ALA A 84 -0.61 -11.40 24.40
N SER A 85 0.07 -11.92 25.42
CA SER A 85 1.50 -12.19 25.38
C SER A 85 1.81 -13.52 24.70
N GLU A 86 2.76 -13.54 23.75
CA GLU A 86 3.29 -14.75 23.15
C GLU A 86 4.06 -15.59 24.19
N PRO A 87 3.93 -16.93 24.16
CA PRO A 87 4.76 -17.80 24.97
C PRO A 87 6.22 -17.57 24.58
N TYR A 88 7.02 -17.20 25.60
CA TYR A 88 8.43 -16.83 25.57
C TYR A 88 9.12 -17.03 24.21
N LYS A 89 9.61 -15.94 23.60
CA LYS A 89 10.79 -16.05 22.74
C LYS A 89 11.87 -16.71 23.59
N VAL A 90 12.16 -17.98 23.33
CA VAL A 90 13.34 -18.62 23.89
C VAL A 90 14.52 -17.79 23.40
N GLN A 91 15.04 -16.92 24.26
CA GLN A 91 16.31 -16.24 24.03
C GLN A 91 17.40 -17.31 24.19
N SER A 92 17.45 -18.23 23.24
CA SER A 92 18.62 -19.07 23.10
C SER A 92 19.75 -18.11 22.77
N LYS A 93 20.86 -18.15 23.52
CA LYS A 93 22.09 -17.40 23.20
C LYS A 93 22.75 -17.87 21.89
N LYS A 94 22.08 -18.77 21.14
CA LYS A 94 22.51 -19.31 19.86
C LYS A 94 22.09 -18.33 18.76
N VAL A 95 23.06 -17.92 17.93
CA VAL A 95 22.76 -17.20 16.69
C VAL A 95 22.04 -18.18 15.77
N LEU A 96 20.79 -17.87 15.45
CA LEU A 96 19.98 -18.67 14.53
C LEU A 96 20.29 -18.26 13.09
N SER A 97 20.24 -19.23 12.18
CA SER A 97 20.18 -18.96 10.74
C SER A 97 18.86 -18.26 10.39
N LYS A 98 18.82 -17.62 9.21
CA LYS A 98 17.60 -16.93 8.74
C LYS A 98 16.40 -17.87 8.64
N GLU A 99 16.64 -19.12 8.24
CA GLU A 99 15.61 -20.16 8.15
C GLU A 99 15.11 -20.60 9.52
N GLU A 100 16.01 -20.81 10.49
CA GLU A 100 15.64 -21.11 11.88
C GLU A 100 14.82 -19.96 12.50
N GLU A 101 15.18 -18.70 12.25
CA GLU A 101 14.40 -17.54 12.72
C GLU A 101 12.97 -17.54 12.16
N ILE A 102 12.80 -17.86 10.88
CA ILE A 102 11.49 -17.92 10.22
C ILE A 102 10.67 -19.08 10.80
N ASN A 103 11.27 -20.26 10.99
CA ASN A 103 10.58 -21.42 11.55
C ASN A 103 10.11 -21.17 12.99
N THR A 104 10.98 -20.63 13.86
CA THR A 104 10.59 -20.25 15.23
C THR A 104 9.53 -19.15 15.24
N TRP A 105 9.55 -18.25 14.25
CA TRP A 105 8.50 -17.25 14.09
C TRP A 105 7.15 -17.90 13.73
N MET A 106 7.15 -18.81 12.75
CA MET A 106 5.96 -19.53 12.29
C MET A 106 5.32 -20.36 13.40
N GLU A 107 6.12 -21.08 14.20
CA GLU A 107 5.64 -21.88 15.34
C GLU A 107 4.90 -21.01 16.37
N ARG A 108 5.49 -19.87 16.76
CA ARG A 108 4.85 -18.94 17.72
C ARG A 108 3.56 -18.34 17.17
N LYS A 109 3.55 -17.98 15.88
CA LYS A 109 2.36 -17.43 15.23
C LYS A 109 1.26 -18.48 15.05
N LYS A 110 1.62 -19.73 14.78
CA LYS A 110 0.67 -20.85 14.73
C LYS A 110 0.04 -21.11 16.09
N HIS A 111 0.84 -21.13 17.16
CA HIS A 111 0.32 -21.24 18.53
C HIS A 111 -0.64 -20.10 18.86
N THR A 112 -0.32 -18.87 18.45
CA THR A 112 -1.20 -17.70 18.62
C THR A 112 -2.54 -17.91 17.89
N ILE A 113 -2.52 -18.36 16.64
CA ILE A 113 -3.74 -18.64 15.86
C ILE A 113 -4.59 -19.73 16.55
N ASP A 114 -3.97 -20.82 17.01
CA ASP A 114 -4.66 -21.93 17.66
C ASP A 114 -5.25 -21.53 19.03
N PHE A 115 -4.55 -20.67 19.78
CA PHE A 115 -5.06 -20.06 21.00
C PHE A 115 -6.29 -19.18 20.73
N ILE A 116 -6.22 -18.29 19.73
CA ILE A 116 -7.31 -17.36 19.42
C ILE A 116 -8.60 -18.08 19.06
N LYS A 117 -8.55 -19.21 18.34
CA LYS A 117 -9.75 -19.97 17.94
C LYS A 117 -10.72 -20.20 19.10
N ASN A 118 -10.18 -20.54 20.28
CA ASN A 118 -10.94 -20.89 21.48
C ASN A 118 -10.96 -19.79 22.54
N ALA A 119 -10.36 -18.63 22.26
CA ALA A 119 -10.31 -17.52 23.19
C ALA A 119 -11.68 -16.85 23.35
N ASN A 120 -11.92 -16.21 24.50
CA ASN A 120 -13.13 -15.42 24.72
C ASN A 120 -13.12 -14.10 23.91
N LEU A 121 -14.26 -13.42 23.86
CA LEU A 121 -14.43 -12.22 23.05
C LEU A 121 -13.47 -11.09 23.45
N ASP A 122 -13.23 -10.88 24.75
CA ASP A 122 -12.33 -9.84 25.26
C ASP A 122 -10.90 -10.01 24.75
N VAL A 123 -10.38 -11.25 24.79
CA VAL A 123 -9.06 -11.59 24.25
C VAL A 123 -9.02 -11.39 22.74
N LYS A 124 -10.08 -11.81 22.02
CA LYS A 124 -10.19 -11.59 20.57
C LYS A 124 -10.20 -10.09 20.24
N MET A 125 -10.92 -9.27 21.00
CA MET A 125 -10.96 -7.82 20.81
C MET A 125 -9.57 -7.21 21.00
N LEU A 126 -8.89 -7.54 22.10
CA LEU A 126 -7.56 -7.03 22.40
C LEU A 126 -6.55 -7.38 21.30
N ILE A 127 -6.53 -8.64 20.86
CA ILE A 127 -5.65 -9.09 19.77
C ILE A 127 -6.01 -8.42 18.45
N CYS A 128 -7.30 -8.29 18.13
CA CYS A 128 -7.74 -7.62 16.91
C CYS A 128 -7.24 -6.16 16.84
N ALA A 129 -7.39 -5.42 17.94
CA ALA A 129 -6.94 -4.04 18.04
C ALA A 129 -5.41 -3.90 17.94
N ASP A 130 -4.64 -4.77 18.60
CA ASP A 130 -3.19 -4.84 18.46
C ASP A 130 -2.78 -5.08 16.99
N LYS A 131 -3.36 -6.09 16.35
CA LYS A 131 -3.04 -6.41 14.95
C LYS A 131 -3.51 -5.33 13.97
N LEU A 132 -4.59 -4.62 14.28
CA LEU A 132 -5.02 -3.46 13.50
C LEU A 132 -3.99 -2.31 13.58
N SER A 133 -3.52 -1.93 14.77
CA SER A 133 -2.48 -0.90 14.92
C SER A 133 -1.17 -1.29 14.22
N ASN A 134 -0.80 -2.57 14.25
CA ASN A 134 0.36 -3.09 13.53
C ASN A 134 0.19 -3.02 12.01
N ILE A 135 -0.94 -3.45 11.47
CA ILE A 135 -1.15 -3.42 10.01
C ILE A 135 -1.35 -2.00 9.49
N ARG A 136 -1.96 -1.08 10.25
CA ARG A 136 -2.04 0.35 9.90
C ARG A 136 -0.67 0.96 9.69
N SER A 137 0.25 0.73 10.64
CA SER A 137 1.64 1.21 10.53
C SER A 137 2.34 0.60 9.32
N THR A 138 2.15 -0.71 9.11
CA THR A 138 2.77 -1.43 7.99
C THR A 138 2.23 -0.94 6.64
N PHE A 139 0.92 -0.70 6.53
CA PHE A 139 0.27 -0.19 5.33
C PHE A 139 0.72 1.23 4.98
N LYS A 140 0.86 2.10 5.98
CA LYS A 140 1.41 3.45 5.80
C LYS A 140 2.84 3.41 5.25
N ASP A 141 3.68 2.52 5.79
CA ASP A 141 5.02 2.31 5.27
C ASP A 141 5.02 1.71 3.86
N TYR A 142 4.18 0.71 3.61
CA TYR A 142 4.03 0.10 2.29
C TYR A 142 3.66 1.14 1.23
N LYS A 143 2.73 2.06 1.51
CA LYS A 143 2.39 3.16 0.58
C LYS A 143 3.57 4.09 0.26
N ARG A 144 4.57 4.18 1.14
CA ARG A 144 5.74 5.05 0.96
C ARG A 144 6.92 4.36 0.28
N ILE A 145 7.23 3.12 0.67
CA ILE A 145 8.45 2.40 0.26
C ILE A 145 8.20 1.10 -0.50
N GLY A 146 6.93 0.76 -0.74
CA GLY A 146 6.50 -0.48 -1.39
C GLY A 146 7.03 -1.71 -0.66
N ASP A 147 7.45 -2.70 -1.44
CA ASP A 147 7.91 -4.02 -0.98
C ASP A 147 9.11 -4.00 -0.05
N ARG A 148 9.85 -2.88 -0.01
CA ARG A 148 10.97 -2.74 0.93
C ARG A 148 10.50 -2.80 2.38
N VAL A 149 9.20 -2.58 2.65
CA VAL A 149 8.62 -2.73 4.00
C VAL A 149 8.84 -4.13 4.58
N TRP A 150 8.84 -5.18 3.75
CA TRP A 150 8.98 -6.56 4.21
C TRP A 150 10.39 -6.85 4.75
N LYS A 151 11.40 -6.09 4.32
CA LYS A 151 12.78 -6.20 4.84
C LYS A 151 12.91 -5.77 6.30
N LYS A 152 11.91 -5.08 6.86
CA LYS A 152 11.86 -4.72 8.28
C LYS A 152 11.55 -5.92 9.18
N PHE A 153 10.96 -6.98 8.65
CA PHE A 153 10.49 -8.12 9.43
C PHE A 153 11.47 -9.29 9.38
N ASN A 154 11.46 -10.13 10.43
CA ASN A 154 12.29 -11.33 10.43
C ASN A 154 11.70 -12.37 9.46
N ALA A 155 10.36 -12.47 9.42
CA ALA A 155 9.60 -13.24 8.43
C ALA A 155 9.23 -12.35 7.23
N GLY A 156 9.26 -12.91 6.02
CA GLY A 156 9.06 -12.20 4.76
C GLY A 156 7.59 -11.96 4.41
N TYR A 157 7.32 -11.57 3.16
CA TYR A 157 5.97 -11.25 2.68
C TYR A 157 5.00 -12.42 2.87
N ASP A 158 5.39 -13.62 2.46
CA ASP A 158 4.51 -14.79 2.44
C ASP A 158 4.13 -15.24 3.86
N GLU A 159 5.07 -15.20 4.80
CA GLU A 159 4.79 -15.54 6.19
C GLU A 159 3.90 -14.50 6.88
N GLN A 160 4.11 -13.20 6.60
CA GLN A 160 3.24 -12.14 7.10
C GLN A 160 1.83 -12.28 6.51
N LYS A 161 1.72 -12.54 5.21
CA LYS A 161 0.45 -12.80 4.51
C LYS A 161 -0.29 -13.95 5.17
N TRP A 162 0.37 -15.10 5.31
CA TRP A 162 -0.20 -16.28 5.96
C TRP A 162 -0.72 -15.95 7.36
N TYR A 163 0.05 -15.21 8.17
CA TYR A 163 -0.33 -14.89 9.53
C TYR A 163 -1.57 -13.99 9.59
N TYR A 164 -1.58 -12.88 8.86
CA TYR A 164 -2.69 -11.93 8.88
C TYR A 164 -3.96 -12.50 8.23
N GLU A 165 -3.85 -13.28 7.15
CA GLU A 165 -5.02 -13.95 6.56
C GLU A 165 -5.65 -14.97 7.53
N ASN A 166 -4.83 -15.73 8.27
CA ASN A 166 -5.36 -16.64 9.28
C ASN A 166 -5.93 -15.89 10.49
N LEU A 167 -5.34 -14.76 10.91
CA LEU A 167 -5.90 -13.91 11.96
C LEU A 167 -7.30 -13.42 11.61
N VAL A 168 -7.51 -12.91 10.39
CA VAL A 168 -8.85 -12.49 9.93
C VAL A 168 -9.85 -13.65 10.02
N LYS A 169 -9.46 -14.86 9.63
CA LYS A 169 -10.33 -16.05 9.73
C LYS A 169 -10.72 -16.38 11.16
N VAL A 170 -9.77 -16.41 12.10
CA VAL A 170 -10.06 -16.82 13.49
C VAL A 170 -10.70 -15.73 14.34
N LEU A 171 -10.63 -14.47 13.89
CA LEU A 171 -11.27 -13.32 14.52
C LEU A 171 -12.67 -13.00 13.95
N ASN A 172 -13.24 -13.86 13.09
CA ASN A 172 -14.52 -13.58 12.41
C ASN A 172 -15.71 -13.39 13.36
N ASP A 173 -15.62 -13.85 14.61
CA ASP A 173 -16.64 -13.58 15.64
C ASP A 173 -16.83 -12.08 15.93
N LEU A 174 -15.90 -11.23 15.46
CA LEU A 174 -15.93 -9.77 15.57
C LEU A 174 -16.46 -9.09 14.29
N GLU A 175 -17.12 -9.82 13.38
CA GLU A 175 -17.55 -9.29 12.07
C GLU A 175 -18.49 -8.07 12.15
N ASP A 176 -19.18 -7.88 13.26
CA ASP A 176 -20.02 -6.72 13.55
C ASP A 176 -19.19 -5.47 13.91
N LYS A 177 -17.98 -5.65 14.44
CA LYS A 177 -17.09 -4.57 14.92
C LYS A 177 -16.39 -3.83 13.78
N ASN A 178 -16.28 -2.51 13.93
CA ASN A 178 -15.60 -1.66 12.95
C ASN A 178 -14.11 -1.97 12.84
N MET A 179 -13.44 -2.26 13.96
CA MET A 179 -12.02 -2.63 13.96
C MET A 179 -11.73 -3.88 13.14
N TYR A 180 -12.61 -4.88 13.18
CA TYR A 180 -12.43 -6.11 12.40
C TYR A 180 -12.62 -5.85 10.91
N LYS A 181 -13.65 -5.09 10.53
CA LYS A 181 -13.89 -4.70 9.14
C LYS A 181 -12.68 -3.96 8.57
N GLU A 182 -12.13 -3.02 9.32
CA GLU A 182 -10.94 -2.28 8.91
C GLU A 182 -9.71 -3.19 8.81
N LEU A 183 -9.46 -4.05 9.81
CA LEU A 183 -8.38 -5.03 9.77
C LEU A 183 -8.45 -5.89 8.51
N LYS A 184 -9.64 -6.44 8.21
CA LYS A 184 -9.90 -7.24 7.02
C LYS A 184 -9.57 -6.47 5.74
N THR A 185 -10.09 -5.24 5.60
CA THR A 185 -9.82 -4.39 4.43
C THR A 185 -8.34 -4.07 4.27
N LEU A 186 -7.62 -3.75 5.35
CA LEU A 186 -6.19 -3.46 5.27
C LEU A 186 -5.36 -4.70 4.91
N VAL A 187 -5.71 -5.87 5.44
CA VAL A 187 -5.10 -7.16 5.09
C VAL A 187 -5.33 -7.48 3.61
N GLU A 188 -6.56 -7.32 3.11
CA GLU A 188 -6.89 -7.49 1.69
C GLU A 188 -6.11 -6.53 0.79
N ASN A 189 -5.96 -5.26 1.20
CA ASN A 189 -5.27 -4.24 0.41
C ASN A 189 -3.73 -4.39 0.41
N ILE A 190 -3.14 -4.85 1.52
CA ILE A 190 -1.68 -4.94 1.66
C ILE A 190 -1.11 -6.25 1.13
N PHE A 191 -1.87 -7.34 1.26
CA PHE A 191 -1.53 -8.66 0.75
C PHE A 191 -2.27 -9.01 -0.54
N GLU A 192 -2.86 -7.98 -1.18
CA GLU A 192 -3.57 -8.10 -2.44
C GLU A 192 -2.73 -8.92 -3.41
N ASP A 193 -3.39 -9.92 -4.01
CA ASP A 193 -2.70 -11.07 -4.56
C ASP A 193 -1.76 -10.65 -5.69
N ARG A 194 -0.46 -10.61 -5.39
CA ARG A 194 0.64 -10.29 -6.33
C ARG A 194 0.72 -11.28 -7.49
N ASN A 195 0.07 -12.44 -7.34
CA ASN A 195 -0.07 -13.47 -8.35
C ASN A 195 -1.29 -13.25 -9.27
N LYS A 196 -2.06 -12.17 -9.10
CA LYS A 196 -3.02 -11.80 -10.15
C LYS A 196 -2.22 -11.38 -11.38
N ILE A 197 -2.15 -12.32 -12.33
CA ILE A 197 -1.59 -12.12 -13.66
C ILE A 197 -2.15 -10.82 -14.20
N VAL A 198 -1.26 -9.84 -14.39
CA VAL A 198 -1.62 -8.61 -15.11
C VAL A 198 -1.85 -9.04 -16.55
N GLN A 199 -3.11 -9.02 -16.97
CA GLN A 199 -3.47 -9.32 -18.34
C GLN A 199 -3.46 -8.01 -19.12
N ILE A 200 -2.56 -7.90 -20.10
CA ILE A 200 -2.57 -6.80 -21.05
C ILE A 200 -3.25 -7.27 -22.32
N LYS A 201 -4.33 -6.58 -22.69
CA LYS A 201 -5.11 -6.87 -23.90
C LYS A 201 -5.61 -5.58 -24.54
N GLU A 202 -6.06 -5.66 -25.78
CA GLU A 202 -6.82 -4.58 -26.41
C GLU A 202 -8.16 -4.38 -25.69
N ALA A 203 -8.56 -3.11 -25.57
CA ALA A 203 -9.83 -2.73 -24.94
C ALA A 203 -11.01 -3.13 -25.83
N SER A 204 -12.01 -3.79 -25.25
CA SER A 204 -13.31 -3.94 -25.91
C SER A 204 -14.09 -2.61 -25.88
N GLU A 205 -15.21 -2.53 -26.62
CA GLU A 205 -16.13 -1.39 -26.52
C GLU A 205 -16.69 -1.20 -25.11
N GLU A 206 -16.91 -2.30 -24.36
CA GLU A 206 -17.32 -2.24 -22.96
C GLU A 206 -16.21 -1.65 -22.07
N ASP A 207 -14.95 -2.08 -22.29
CA ASP A 207 -13.80 -1.53 -21.58
C ASP A 207 -13.66 -0.03 -21.88
N LYS A 208 -13.80 0.40 -23.15
CA LYS A 208 -13.75 1.82 -23.55
C LYS A 208 -14.87 2.66 -22.92
N ASN A 209 -16.08 2.11 -22.81
CA ASN A 209 -17.18 2.77 -22.12
C ASN A 209 -16.87 3.00 -20.64
N PHE A 210 -16.23 2.04 -19.97
CA PHE A 210 -15.77 2.20 -18.60
C PHE A 210 -14.67 3.26 -18.45
N LEU A 211 -13.72 3.30 -19.40
CA LEU A 211 -12.63 4.28 -19.40
C LEU A 211 -13.10 5.72 -19.61
N LYS A 212 -14.26 5.93 -20.23
CA LYS A 212 -14.79 7.26 -20.56
C LYS A 212 -14.87 8.19 -19.35
N GLU A 213 -15.43 7.70 -18.25
CA GLU A 213 -15.57 8.49 -17.02
C GLU A 213 -14.20 8.78 -16.39
N ILE A 214 -13.32 7.78 -16.35
CA ILE A 214 -11.94 7.94 -15.83
C ILE A 214 -11.16 9.01 -16.61
N ILE A 215 -11.26 8.99 -17.94
CA ILE A 215 -10.58 9.97 -18.80
C ILE A 215 -11.14 11.37 -18.55
N LYS A 216 -12.46 11.52 -18.42
CA LYS A 216 -13.08 12.81 -18.13
C LYS A 216 -12.68 13.36 -16.77
N ASP A 217 -12.68 12.52 -15.73
CA ASP A 217 -12.33 12.93 -14.37
C ASP A 217 -10.87 13.38 -14.28
N ASN A 218 -9.96 12.67 -14.95
CA ASN A 218 -8.52 12.97 -14.88
C ASN A 218 -8.08 14.07 -15.87
N TRP A 219 -8.69 14.14 -17.06
CA TRP A 219 -8.21 15.00 -18.16
C TRP A 219 -9.23 16.05 -18.62
N GLY A 220 -10.40 16.12 -17.99
CA GLY A 220 -11.49 17.06 -18.30
C GLY A 220 -12.31 16.73 -19.55
N SER A 221 -11.79 15.94 -20.48
CA SER A 221 -12.50 15.46 -21.68
C SER A 221 -11.78 14.28 -22.34
N GLU A 222 -12.48 13.59 -23.23
CA GLU A 222 -11.93 12.51 -24.08
C GLU A 222 -10.94 13.02 -25.15
N ILE A 223 -10.75 14.33 -25.26
CA ILE A 223 -9.87 14.95 -26.22
C ILE A 223 -8.48 15.15 -25.61
N ILE A 224 -7.45 14.64 -26.26
CA ILE A 224 -6.05 14.93 -25.95
C ILE A 224 -5.44 15.68 -27.12
N VAL A 225 -4.71 16.74 -26.84
CA VAL A 225 -3.98 17.51 -27.85
C VAL A 225 -2.50 17.17 -27.72
N SER A 226 -1.87 16.77 -28.81
CA SER A 226 -0.46 16.44 -28.87
C SER A 226 0.12 16.97 -30.18
N LYS A 227 1.18 17.78 -30.12
CA LYS A 227 1.78 18.45 -31.28
C LYS A 227 0.76 19.23 -32.12
N GLY A 228 -0.20 19.87 -31.46
CA GLY A 228 -1.29 20.62 -32.12
C GLY A 228 -2.36 19.76 -32.80
N LYS A 229 -2.28 18.43 -32.76
CA LYS A 229 -3.30 17.52 -33.27
C LYS A 229 -4.24 17.09 -32.15
N ALA A 230 -5.54 17.17 -32.41
CA ALA A 230 -6.57 16.70 -31.48
C ALA A 230 -6.89 15.23 -31.72
N TYR A 231 -6.82 14.43 -30.66
CA TYR A 231 -7.20 13.03 -30.62
C TYR A 231 -8.43 12.85 -29.74
N ASN A 232 -9.45 12.16 -30.24
CA ASN A 232 -10.45 11.54 -29.37
C ASN A 232 -9.91 10.17 -28.95
N VAL A 233 -9.54 10.04 -27.68
CA VAL A 233 -8.87 8.85 -27.13
C VAL A 233 -9.69 7.58 -27.34
N LEU A 234 -11.01 7.66 -27.26
CA LEU A 234 -11.87 6.48 -27.40
C LEU A 234 -11.92 5.96 -28.86
N ASN A 235 -11.57 6.81 -29.84
CA ASN A 235 -11.49 6.43 -31.25
C ASN A 235 -10.12 5.80 -31.61
N LEU A 236 -9.15 5.82 -30.70
CA LEU A 236 -7.84 5.22 -30.91
C LEU A 236 -7.85 3.73 -30.50
N PRO A 237 -6.87 2.95 -31.00
CA PRO A 237 -6.45 1.71 -30.35
C PRO A 237 -6.07 1.97 -28.88
N VAL A 238 -6.63 1.16 -27.99
CA VAL A 238 -6.38 1.24 -26.54
C VAL A 238 -6.01 -0.15 -26.04
N ILE A 239 -4.92 -0.24 -25.29
CA ILE A 239 -4.62 -1.42 -24.48
C ILE A 239 -4.94 -1.13 -23.01
N ILE A 240 -5.38 -2.16 -22.31
CA ILE A 240 -5.69 -2.10 -20.87
C ILE A 240 -4.88 -3.14 -20.12
N ALA A 241 -4.51 -2.81 -18.90
CA ALA A 241 -3.94 -3.73 -17.93
C ALA A 241 -5.03 -4.10 -16.91
N LYS A 242 -5.44 -5.38 -16.88
CA LYS A 242 -6.41 -5.91 -15.92
C LYS A 242 -5.73 -6.74 -14.84
N VAL A 243 -6.21 -6.59 -13.62
CA VAL A 243 -5.84 -7.39 -12.44
C VAL A 243 -7.11 -8.03 -11.90
N GLY A 244 -7.35 -9.29 -12.26
CA GLY A 244 -8.70 -9.87 -12.20
C GLY A 244 -9.63 -9.16 -13.20
N GLU A 245 -10.85 -8.80 -12.78
CA GLU A 245 -11.80 -8.06 -13.62
C GLU A 245 -11.59 -6.53 -13.62
N LYS A 246 -10.73 -6.02 -12.73
CA LYS A 246 -10.52 -4.58 -12.58
C LYS A 246 -9.46 -4.06 -13.54
N ILE A 247 -9.76 -2.93 -14.20
CA ILE A 247 -8.77 -2.18 -15.00
C ILE A 247 -7.89 -1.37 -14.05
N GLN A 248 -6.57 -1.53 -14.18
CA GLN A 248 -5.55 -0.89 -13.33
C GLN A 248 -4.69 0.14 -14.11
N GLY A 249 -4.84 0.17 -15.43
CA GLY A 249 -4.22 1.16 -16.30
C GLY A 249 -4.58 0.91 -17.74
N PHE A 250 -4.32 1.91 -18.58
CA PHE A 250 -4.57 1.84 -20.01
C PHE A 250 -3.62 2.76 -20.77
N ALA A 251 -3.40 2.44 -22.04
CA ALA A 251 -2.61 3.25 -22.95
C ALA A 251 -3.33 3.36 -24.29
N ALA A 252 -3.48 4.59 -24.79
CA ALA A 252 -4.00 4.87 -26.11
C ALA A 252 -2.85 5.30 -27.02
N TYR A 253 -2.85 4.80 -28.24
CA TYR A 253 -1.77 5.05 -29.19
C TYR A 253 -2.29 5.27 -30.60
N SER A 254 -1.50 5.96 -31.43
CA SER A 254 -1.75 6.11 -32.86
C SER A 254 -0.54 5.61 -33.65
N ILE A 255 -0.76 4.97 -34.79
CA ILE A 255 0.31 4.57 -35.71
C ILE A 255 0.05 5.21 -37.06
N GLU A 256 0.93 6.13 -37.45
CA GLU A 256 0.85 6.85 -38.72
C GLU A 256 2.25 6.93 -39.34
N ASN A 257 2.38 6.73 -40.65
CA ASN A 257 3.64 6.88 -41.39
C ASN A 257 4.85 6.08 -40.84
N LYS A 258 4.59 4.89 -40.27
CA LYS A 258 5.57 4.04 -39.56
C LYS A 258 6.15 4.71 -38.32
N GLU A 259 5.38 5.54 -37.63
CA GLU A 259 5.71 6.07 -36.31
C GLU A 259 4.55 5.77 -35.37
N CYS A 260 4.88 5.32 -34.16
CA CYS A 260 3.90 5.09 -33.11
C CYS A 260 3.95 6.27 -32.13
N GLU A 261 2.80 6.88 -31.88
CA GLU A 261 2.62 7.89 -30.86
C GLU A 261 1.88 7.28 -29.67
N LEU A 262 2.48 7.30 -28.48
CA LEU A 262 1.76 7.07 -27.23
C LEU A 262 1.04 8.36 -26.86
N VAL A 263 -0.26 8.41 -27.18
CA VAL A 263 -1.11 9.60 -27.01
C VAL A 263 -1.53 9.79 -25.56
N LEU A 264 -1.83 8.70 -24.86
CA LEU A 264 -2.21 8.73 -23.45
C LEU A 264 -1.70 7.47 -22.75
N LEU A 265 -1.14 7.64 -21.56
CA LEU A 265 -0.83 6.55 -20.64
C LEU A 265 -1.38 6.92 -19.27
N GLU A 266 -2.22 6.03 -18.74
CA GLU A 266 -2.81 6.21 -17.43
C GLU A 266 -2.73 4.96 -16.58
N SER A 267 -2.55 5.16 -15.27
CA SER A 267 -2.54 4.08 -14.29
C SER A 267 -3.34 4.49 -13.07
N VAL A 268 -4.31 3.64 -12.71
CA VAL A 268 -5.21 3.86 -11.57
C VAL A 268 -4.42 3.84 -10.26
N GLU A 269 -3.38 3.02 -10.17
CA GLU A 269 -2.49 2.96 -9.03
C GLU A 269 -1.02 3.10 -9.43
N GLN A 270 -0.45 4.26 -9.11
CA GLN A 270 0.97 4.52 -9.34
C GLN A 270 1.86 3.57 -8.52
N SER A 271 3.07 3.32 -9.02
CA SER A 271 4.12 2.49 -8.37
C SER A 271 3.85 0.98 -8.25
N LYS A 272 2.84 0.43 -8.94
CA LYS A 272 2.60 -1.02 -9.06
C LYS A 272 3.24 -1.67 -10.32
N GLY A 273 4.02 -0.94 -11.10
CA GLY A 273 4.68 -1.45 -12.31
C GLY A 273 3.81 -1.50 -13.58
N ILE A 274 2.49 -1.29 -13.46
CA ILE A 274 1.52 -1.34 -14.57
C ILE A 274 1.91 -0.45 -15.76
N GLY A 275 2.30 0.80 -15.50
CA GLY A 275 2.74 1.73 -16.55
C GLY A 275 3.93 1.19 -17.35
N GLY A 276 4.90 0.54 -16.69
CA GLY A 276 6.05 -0.07 -17.37
C GLY A 276 5.61 -1.23 -18.28
N MET A 277 4.71 -2.10 -17.81
CA MET A 277 4.19 -3.22 -18.61
C MET A 277 3.39 -2.74 -19.82
N LEU A 278 2.62 -1.66 -19.68
CA LEU A 278 1.90 -1.02 -20.80
C LEU A 278 2.90 -0.45 -21.83
N ILE A 279 3.97 0.21 -21.39
CA ILE A 279 5.04 0.70 -22.28
C ILE A 279 5.70 -0.46 -23.04
N GLU A 280 6.06 -1.55 -22.35
CA GLU A 280 6.64 -2.73 -22.98
C GLU A 280 5.71 -3.30 -24.06
N LYS A 281 4.40 -3.37 -23.79
CA LYS A 281 3.42 -3.83 -24.78
C LYS A 281 3.32 -2.88 -25.98
N ILE A 282 3.31 -1.57 -25.77
CA ILE A 282 3.28 -0.59 -26.88
C ILE A 282 4.57 -0.66 -27.70
N ILE A 283 5.73 -0.86 -27.07
CA ILE A 283 7.00 -1.10 -27.79
C ILE A 283 6.89 -2.34 -28.67
N GLN A 284 6.33 -3.44 -28.15
CA GLN A 284 6.09 -4.66 -28.93
C GLN A 284 5.18 -4.37 -30.13
N ILE A 285 4.02 -3.74 -29.91
CA ILE A 285 3.07 -3.38 -30.97
C ILE A 285 3.72 -2.50 -32.03
N SER A 286 4.54 -1.54 -31.60
CA SER A 286 5.24 -0.63 -32.52
C SER A 286 6.22 -1.37 -33.43
N LYS A 287 6.98 -2.33 -32.87
CA LYS A 287 7.91 -3.18 -33.62
C LYS A 287 7.18 -4.12 -34.58
N GLU A 288 6.09 -4.74 -34.15
CA GLU A 288 5.25 -5.61 -34.98
C GLU A 288 4.66 -4.85 -36.18
N ASN A 289 4.38 -3.56 -36.01
CA ASN A 289 3.91 -2.67 -37.07
C ASN A 289 5.04 -2.01 -37.88
N ASN A 290 6.30 -2.44 -37.73
CA ASN A 290 7.48 -1.91 -38.41
C ASN A 290 7.63 -0.38 -38.25
N CYS A 291 7.30 0.14 -37.08
CA CYS A 291 7.52 1.54 -36.77
C CYS A 291 9.02 1.82 -36.64
N ARG A 292 9.46 3.01 -37.07
CA ARG A 292 10.85 3.50 -36.92
C ARG A 292 11.10 4.02 -35.51
N ARG A 293 10.05 4.51 -34.84
CA ARG A 293 10.12 5.04 -33.47
C ARG A 293 8.79 4.92 -32.75
N LEU A 294 8.87 4.94 -31.42
CA LEU A 294 7.78 5.22 -30.50
C LEU A 294 8.06 6.56 -29.83
N PHE A 295 7.16 7.53 -29.95
CA PHE A 295 7.31 8.83 -29.32
C PHE A 295 6.08 9.22 -28.51
N LEU A 296 6.21 10.24 -27.68
CA LEU A 296 5.13 10.78 -26.87
C LEU A 296 5.39 12.25 -26.55
N ILE A 297 4.32 12.96 -26.20
CA ILE A 297 4.36 14.32 -25.68
C ILE A 297 3.92 14.31 -24.22
N THR A 298 4.64 15.07 -23.39
CA THR A 298 4.21 15.43 -22.04
C THR A 298 4.42 16.93 -21.84
N THR A 299 3.80 17.51 -20.80
CA THR A 299 3.94 18.94 -20.50
C THR A 299 5.10 19.21 -19.55
N ASN A 300 5.61 20.44 -19.57
CA ASN A 300 6.77 20.85 -18.78
C ASN A 300 6.60 20.73 -17.26
N ASP A 301 5.37 20.79 -16.76
CA ASP A 301 5.05 20.62 -15.33
C ASP A 301 5.15 19.16 -14.88
N ASN A 302 5.03 18.20 -15.80
CA ASN A 302 4.88 16.78 -15.45
C ASN A 302 6.22 16.09 -15.17
N ILE A 303 6.88 16.53 -14.10
CA ILE A 303 8.20 16.06 -13.68
C ILE A 303 8.21 14.55 -13.41
N GLU A 304 7.13 13.98 -12.87
CA GLU A 304 7.05 12.54 -12.62
C GLU A 304 6.94 11.74 -13.93
N ALA A 305 6.20 12.22 -14.95
CA ALA A 305 6.16 11.59 -16.26
C ALA A 305 7.52 11.66 -16.96
N ILE A 306 8.19 12.82 -16.93
CA ILE A 306 9.54 13.00 -17.49
C ILE A 306 10.50 11.97 -16.91
N LYS A 307 10.55 11.87 -15.57
CA LYS A 307 11.36 10.89 -14.84
C LYS A 307 10.98 9.46 -15.17
N PHE A 308 9.69 9.16 -15.31
CA PHE A 308 9.19 7.84 -15.68
C PHE A 308 9.63 7.42 -17.08
N TYR A 309 9.46 8.26 -18.09
CA TYR A 309 9.82 7.93 -19.47
C TYR A 309 11.32 7.77 -19.66
N GLN A 310 12.13 8.63 -19.04
CA GLN A 310 13.59 8.48 -19.06
C GLN A 310 14.05 7.16 -18.43
N LYS A 311 13.43 6.74 -17.32
CA LYS A 311 13.72 5.43 -16.69
C LYS A 311 13.34 4.24 -17.58
N ASN A 312 12.33 4.41 -18.45
CA ASN A 312 11.92 3.40 -19.41
C ASN A 312 12.63 3.54 -20.77
N GLY A 313 13.78 4.24 -20.80
CA GLY A 313 14.69 4.28 -21.95
C GLY A 313 14.38 5.36 -22.98
N PHE A 314 13.28 6.10 -22.85
CA PHE A 314 12.98 7.21 -23.76
C PHE A 314 14.01 8.33 -23.61
N LYS A 315 14.38 8.94 -24.74
CA LYS A 315 15.27 10.10 -24.78
C LYS A 315 14.48 11.34 -25.12
N LEU A 316 14.82 12.45 -24.46
CA LEU A 316 14.26 13.75 -24.83
C LEU A 316 14.73 14.08 -26.26
N SER A 317 13.77 14.36 -27.14
CA SER A 317 14.03 14.64 -28.55
C SER A 317 13.81 16.11 -28.88
N SER A 318 12.78 16.75 -28.32
CA SER A 318 12.42 18.14 -28.65
C SER A 318 11.65 18.83 -27.51
N VAL A 319 11.69 20.16 -27.49
CA VAL A 319 10.86 21.01 -26.63
C VAL A 319 10.16 22.04 -27.51
N TYR A 320 8.82 22.05 -27.47
CA TYR A 320 7.98 22.97 -28.23
C TYR A 320 7.48 24.08 -27.32
N LYS A 321 8.19 25.20 -27.36
CA LYS A 321 7.92 26.34 -26.49
C LYS A 321 6.56 26.98 -26.80
N GLY A 322 5.74 27.20 -25.77
CA GLY A 322 4.41 27.80 -25.89
C GLY A 322 3.37 26.92 -26.60
N ALA A 323 3.70 25.66 -26.92
CA ALA A 323 2.79 24.77 -27.66
C ALA A 323 1.47 24.52 -26.92
N VAL A 324 1.49 24.53 -25.58
CA VAL A 324 0.29 24.33 -24.76
C VAL A 324 -0.68 25.52 -24.90
N ASN A 325 -0.17 26.72 -25.19
CA ASN A 325 -1.02 27.89 -25.46
C ASN A 325 -1.83 27.72 -26.75
N GLU A 326 -1.24 27.12 -27.78
CA GLU A 326 -1.95 26.75 -29.00
C GLU A 326 -2.90 25.58 -28.75
N ALA A 327 -2.48 24.58 -27.97
CA ALA A 327 -3.34 23.46 -27.57
C ALA A 327 -4.59 23.93 -26.81
N ARG A 328 -4.50 24.97 -25.97
CA ARG A 328 -5.64 25.58 -25.27
C ARG A 328 -6.69 26.18 -26.22
N LYS A 329 -6.31 26.64 -27.41
CA LYS A 329 -7.29 27.12 -28.41
C LYS A 329 -8.18 25.99 -28.92
N ILE A 330 -7.66 24.77 -28.94
CA ILE A 330 -8.37 23.54 -29.34
C ILE A 330 -9.11 22.94 -28.15
N LYS A 331 -8.46 22.88 -26.98
CA LYS A 331 -8.98 22.35 -25.72
C LYS A 331 -8.86 23.40 -24.60
N PRO A 332 -9.83 24.33 -24.49
CA PRO A 332 -9.79 25.39 -23.47
C PRO A 332 -9.78 24.88 -22.02
N GLN A 333 -10.11 23.60 -21.80
CA GLN A 333 -10.11 22.96 -20.49
C GLN A 333 -8.70 22.65 -19.95
N ILE A 334 -7.63 22.83 -20.74
CA ILE A 334 -6.26 22.63 -20.25
C ILE A 334 -5.95 23.70 -19.18
N PRO A 335 -5.64 23.31 -17.92
CA PRO A 335 -5.44 24.26 -16.84
C PRO A 335 -4.19 25.14 -17.07
N LEU A 336 -4.15 26.31 -16.42
CA LEU A 336 -3.01 27.22 -16.50
C LEU A 336 -1.80 26.72 -15.68
N LEU A 337 -2.07 26.13 -14.52
CA LEU A 337 -1.08 25.54 -13.61
C LEU A 337 -1.27 24.03 -13.57
N GLY A 338 -0.15 23.30 -13.53
CA GLY A 338 -0.11 21.85 -13.45
C GLY A 338 0.49 21.38 -12.13
N ASN A 339 1.25 20.29 -12.18
CA ASN A 339 1.90 19.71 -11.03
C ASN A 339 2.86 20.71 -10.37
N TYR A 340 2.91 20.69 -9.04
CA TYR A 340 3.79 21.56 -8.25
C TYR A 340 3.57 23.07 -8.51
N ASP A 341 2.35 23.45 -8.91
CA ASP A 341 1.98 24.83 -9.27
C ASP A 341 2.82 25.42 -10.41
N ILE A 342 3.38 24.55 -11.27
CA ILE A 342 4.19 24.96 -12.42
C ILE A 342 3.25 25.39 -13.56
N PRO A 343 3.48 26.56 -14.20
CA PRO A 343 2.74 26.95 -15.40
C PRO A 343 2.91 25.94 -16.54
N ILE A 344 1.79 25.53 -17.14
CA ILE A 344 1.79 24.59 -18.27
C ILE A 344 1.91 25.41 -19.56
N GLU A 345 3.09 25.44 -20.17
CA GLU A 345 3.37 26.32 -21.32
C GLU A 345 3.95 25.55 -22.50
N ASP A 346 4.79 24.56 -22.22
CA ASP A 346 5.59 23.88 -23.22
C ASP A 346 5.21 22.39 -23.33
N GLU A 347 5.30 21.87 -24.54
CA GLU A 347 5.27 20.43 -24.81
C GLU A 347 6.71 19.88 -24.90
N ILE A 348 6.96 18.72 -24.31
CA ILE A 348 8.24 18.03 -24.33
C ILE A 348 8.06 16.68 -25.03
N GLU A 349 8.84 16.45 -26.09
CA GLU A 349 8.84 15.20 -26.84
C GLU A 349 9.90 14.25 -26.34
N PHE A 350 9.48 13.02 -26.08
CA PHE A 350 10.32 11.89 -25.76
C PHE A 350 10.19 10.83 -26.85
N GLU A 351 11.28 10.15 -27.18
CA GLU A 351 11.27 9.09 -28.19
C GLU A 351 12.14 7.87 -27.84
N LEU A 352 11.74 6.75 -28.40
CA LEU A 352 12.49 5.49 -28.52
C LEU A 352 12.63 5.18 -30.00
N ILE A 353 13.86 5.16 -30.51
CA ILE A 353 14.15 4.79 -31.89
C ILE A 353 14.34 3.28 -31.97
N PHE A 354 13.64 2.63 -32.90
CA PHE A 354 13.80 1.22 -33.19
C PHE A 354 14.85 1.03 -34.28
N SER A 355 15.81 0.15 -34.01
CA SER A 355 16.89 -0.23 -34.93
C SER A 355 16.41 -1.16 -36.03
#